data_AF-A0A2V7EHD0-F1
#
_entry.id   AF-A0A2V7EHD0-F1
#
_cell.length_a   1.000
_cell.length_b   1.000
_cell.length_c   1.000
_cell.angle_alpha   90.00
_cell.angle_beta   90.00
_cell.angle_gamma   90.00
#
_symmetry.space_group_name_H-M   'P 1'
#
loop_
_entity.id
_entity.type
_entity.pdbx_description
1 polymer ?
#
loop_
_entity_poly.entity_id
_entity_poly.type
_entity_poly.pdbx_seq_one_letter_code
_entity_poly.pdbx_strand_id
1 'polypeptide(L)'
;MKEIAGFEAALPQFKALNAQVVGVTADHVATLNAFVKENKTQHMLLSDFRRQMLPAWDAIVTDEKSPIYRYAKRAYFILDKNGTVKFTKVMDNPLDLLDANEVLRQIKESGAAS
;
A
#
# COMPACT_ATOMS: atom_id res chain seq x y z
N MET A 1 4.04 -11.42 -6.84
CA MET A 1 2.56 -11.50 -6.91
C MET A 1 1.86 -11.94 -5.63
N LYS A 2 2.49 -12.66 -4.68
CA LYS A 2 1.78 -13.17 -3.48
C LYS A 2 1.08 -12.08 -2.65
N GLU A 3 1.71 -10.93 -2.44
CA GLU A 3 1.13 -9.80 -1.70
C GLU A 3 -0.14 -9.27 -2.39
N ILE A 4 -0.02 -8.81 -3.64
CA ILE A 4 -1.16 -8.33 -4.45
C ILE A 4 -2.29 -9.37 -4.48
N ALA A 5 -1.98 -10.65 -4.73
CA ALA A 5 -2.98 -11.72 -4.73
C ALA A 5 -3.68 -11.89 -3.37
N GLY A 6 -2.96 -11.71 -2.26
CA GLY A 6 -3.53 -11.73 -0.91
C GLY A 6 -4.51 -10.58 -0.68
N PHE A 7 -4.17 -9.37 -1.13
CA PHE A 7 -5.08 -8.22 -1.06
C PHE A 7 -6.30 -8.38 -1.99
N GLU A 8 -6.10 -8.88 -3.21
CA GLU A 8 -7.19 -9.19 -4.14
C GLU A 8 -8.20 -10.16 -3.53
N ALA A 9 -7.72 -11.26 -2.94
CA ALA A 9 -8.56 -12.24 -2.27
C ALA A 9 -9.31 -11.68 -1.05
N ALA A 10 -8.78 -10.63 -0.42
CA ALA A 10 -9.32 -10.00 0.78
C ALA A 10 -10.22 -8.77 0.49
N LEU A 11 -10.38 -8.35 -0.78
CA LEU A 11 -11.20 -7.18 -1.12
C LEU A 11 -12.64 -7.24 -0.61
N PRO A 12 -13.35 -8.40 -0.62
CA PRO A 12 -14.68 -8.48 -0.03
C PRO A 12 -14.72 -8.11 1.46
N GLN A 13 -13.69 -8.47 2.22
CA GLN A 13 -13.56 -8.20 3.64
C GLN A 13 -13.29 -6.71 3.90
N PHE A 14 -12.42 -6.08 3.10
CA PHE A 14 -12.21 -4.63 3.16
C PHE A 14 -13.51 -3.88 2.85
N LYS A 15 -14.22 -4.31 1.79
CA LYS A 15 -15.52 -3.73 1.42
C LYS A 15 -16.57 -3.87 2.52
N ALA A 16 -16.62 -5.02 3.20
CA ALA A 16 -17.54 -5.24 4.32
C ALA A 16 -17.28 -4.30 5.51
N LEU A 17 -16.05 -3.77 5.64
CA LEU A 17 -15.67 -2.75 6.61
C LEU A 17 -15.82 -1.31 6.08
N ASN A 18 -16.45 -1.12 4.91
CA ASN A 18 -16.49 0.16 4.19
C ASN A 18 -15.10 0.76 3.93
N ALA A 19 -14.08 -0.09 3.77
CA ALA A 19 -12.71 0.32 3.48
C ALA A 19 -12.38 0.10 2.00
N GLN A 20 -11.63 1.03 1.42
CA GLN A 20 -11.06 0.91 0.08
C GLN A 20 -9.56 0.62 0.18
N VAL A 21 -9.09 -0.37 -0.58
CA VAL A 21 -7.66 -0.64 -0.74
C VAL A 21 -7.13 0.16 -1.92
N VAL A 22 -6.02 0.89 -1.70
CA VAL A 22 -5.30 1.64 -2.72
C VAL A 22 -3.81 1.32 -2.61
N GLY A 23 -3.22 0.74 -3.65
CA GLY A 23 -1.77 0.53 -3.72
C GLY A 23 -1.07 1.76 -4.30
N VAL A 24 0.15 2.03 -3.85
CA VAL A 24 0.97 3.15 -4.34
C VAL A 24 2.35 2.62 -4.73
N THR A 25 2.86 3.03 -5.89
CA THR A 25 4.20 2.68 -6.37
C THR A 25 4.93 3.89 -6.95
N ALA A 26 6.26 3.86 -6.96
CA ALA A 26 7.10 4.82 -7.67
C ALA A 26 7.18 4.56 -9.18
N ASP A 27 6.54 3.49 -9.70
CA ASP A 27 6.54 3.15 -11.12
C ASP A 27 5.77 4.16 -11.97
N HIS A 28 6.17 4.30 -13.23
CA HIS A 28 5.44 5.10 -14.21
C HIS A 28 4.06 4.51 -14.53
N VAL A 29 3.08 5.37 -14.82
CA VAL A 29 1.69 4.97 -15.15
C VAL A 29 1.62 3.92 -16.26
N ALA A 30 2.48 4.01 -17.28
CA ALA A 30 2.51 3.03 -18.37
C ALA A 30 2.90 1.62 -17.87
N THR A 31 3.90 1.51 -16.99
CA THR A 31 4.31 0.24 -16.36
C THR A 31 3.19 -0.30 -15.48
N LEU A 32 2.56 0.57 -14.69
CA LEU A 32 1.47 0.21 -13.81
C LEU A 32 0.24 -0.31 -14.60
N ASN A 33 -0.10 0.32 -15.72
CA ASN A 33 -1.19 -0.13 -16.59
C ASN A 33 -0.93 -1.51 -17.18
N ALA A 34 0.31 -1.77 -17.63
CA ALA A 34 0.71 -3.09 -18.11
C ALA A 34 0.59 -4.14 -17.00
N PHE A 35 1.06 -3.81 -15.80
CA PHE A 35 0.97 -4.67 -14.63
C PHE A 35 -0.49 -5.01 -14.27
N VAL A 36 -1.37 -4.02 -14.21
CA VAL A 36 -2.82 -4.22 -13.93
C VAL A 36 -3.45 -5.12 -14.98
N LYS A 37 -3.14 -4.92 -16.26
CA LYS A 37 -3.70 -5.74 -17.36
C LYS A 37 -3.23 -7.20 -17.28
N GLU A 38 -1.95 -7.42 -17.00
CA GLU A 38 -1.36 -8.76 -16.91
C GLU A 38 -1.87 -9.52 -15.69
N ASN A 39 -1.98 -8.83 -14.54
CA ASN A 39 -2.32 -9.45 -13.25
C ASN A 39 -3.82 -9.40 -12.92
N LYS A 40 -4.63 -8.72 -13.73
CA LYS A 40 -6.07 -8.51 -13.53
C LYS A 40 -6.40 -7.96 -12.14
N THR A 41 -5.55 -7.06 -11.64
CA THR A 41 -5.70 -6.39 -10.36
C THR A 41 -6.99 -5.55 -10.35
N GLN A 42 -7.82 -5.70 -9.31
CA GLN A 42 -9.08 -4.98 -9.18
C GLN A 42 -8.98 -3.77 -8.27
N HIS A 43 -8.10 -3.79 -7.26
CA HIS A 43 -7.92 -2.62 -6.41
C HIS A 43 -7.19 -1.51 -7.15
N MET A 44 -7.46 -0.27 -6.72
CA MET A 44 -6.87 0.91 -7.32
C MET A 44 -5.36 0.93 -7.07
N LEU A 45 -4.58 1.23 -8.10
CA LEU A 45 -3.15 1.47 -7.98
C LEU A 45 -2.84 2.90 -8.44
N LEU A 46 -2.04 3.61 -7.65
CA LEU A 46 -1.59 4.97 -7.92
C LEU A 46 -0.09 4.98 -8.22
N SER A 47 0.27 5.80 -9.20
CA SER A 47 1.66 6.09 -9.54
C SER A 47 2.10 7.37 -8.82
N ASP A 48 3.02 7.25 -7.88
CA ASP A 48 3.80 8.35 -7.33
C ASP A 48 5.15 8.46 -8.04
N PHE A 49 5.14 8.43 -9.37
CA PHE A 49 6.37 8.50 -10.19
C PHE A 49 7.19 9.79 -9.92
N ARG A 50 6.50 10.87 -9.55
CA ARG A 50 7.12 12.15 -9.15
C ARG A 50 7.67 12.14 -7.72
N ARG A 51 7.43 11.08 -6.95
CA ARG A 51 7.89 10.89 -5.56
C ARG A 51 7.48 12.06 -4.66
N GLN A 52 6.21 12.43 -4.68
CA GLN A 52 5.67 13.47 -3.82
C GLN A 52 5.12 12.88 -2.51
N MET A 53 4.40 11.76 -2.60
CA MET A 53 3.79 11.10 -1.44
C MET A 53 4.82 10.29 -0.67
N LEU A 54 5.61 9.44 -1.35
CA LEU A 54 6.52 8.51 -0.69
C LEU A 54 7.50 9.20 0.27
N PRO A 55 8.14 10.33 -0.08
CA PRO A 55 8.98 11.06 0.89
C PRO A 55 8.17 11.74 1.99
N ALA A 56 7.02 12.34 1.66
CA ALA A 56 6.18 13.03 2.64
C ALA A 56 5.61 12.10 3.72
N TRP A 57 5.54 10.80 3.43
CA TRP A 57 5.03 9.76 4.33
C TRP A 57 6.12 8.85 4.91
N ASP A 58 7.40 9.22 4.75
CA ASP A 58 8.57 8.41 5.14
C ASP A 58 8.53 6.96 4.60
N ALA A 59 7.89 6.79 3.44
CA ALA A 59 7.70 5.54 2.74
C ALA A 59 8.71 5.34 1.59
N ILE A 60 9.86 6.03 1.63
CA ILE A 60 10.91 5.93 0.62
C ILE A 60 12.25 5.59 1.24
N VAL A 61 13.03 4.73 0.58
CA VAL A 61 14.41 4.43 1.01
C VAL A 61 15.31 5.64 0.72
N THR A 62 15.91 6.20 1.77
CA THR A 62 16.74 7.40 1.70
C THR A 62 18.24 7.13 1.86
N ASP A 63 18.64 5.93 2.28
CA ASP A 63 20.06 5.55 2.35
C ASP A 63 20.63 5.39 0.94
N GLU A 64 21.54 6.29 0.57
CA GLU A 64 22.20 6.32 -0.74
C GLU A 64 23.09 5.10 -1.00
N LYS A 65 23.50 4.38 0.06
CA LYS A 65 24.28 3.14 -0.06
C LYS A 65 23.40 1.92 -0.32
N SER A 66 22.08 2.04 -0.16
CA SER A 66 21.15 0.95 -0.38
C SER A 66 20.99 0.64 -1.87
N PRO A 67 20.98 -0.64 -2.29
CA PRO A 67 20.75 -1.02 -3.69
C PRO A 67 19.34 -0.64 -4.18
N ILE A 68 18.43 -0.29 -3.26
CA ILE A 68 17.07 0.13 -3.53
C ILE A 68 16.85 1.61 -3.14
N TYR A 69 17.90 2.43 -3.18
CA TYR A 69 17.79 3.88 -2.96
C TYR A 69 16.68 4.49 -3.83
N ARG A 70 15.81 5.30 -3.21
CA ARG A 70 14.60 5.92 -3.80
C ARG A 70 13.48 4.99 -4.22
N TYR A 71 13.50 3.73 -3.78
CA TYR A 71 12.37 2.81 -3.94
C TYR A 71 11.37 3.01 -2.81
N ALA A 72 10.10 2.67 -3.06
CA ALA A 72 9.10 2.65 -2.01
C ALA A 72 9.47 1.60 -0.95
N LYS A 73 9.42 1.98 0.33
CA LYS A 73 9.43 1.02 1.44
C LYS A 73 8.12 0.23 1.39
N ARG A 74 8.14 -1.05 1.75
CA ARG A 74 6.90 -1.78 2.01
C ARG A 74 6.25 -1.20 3.25
N ALA A 75 5.06 -0.65 3.11
CA ALA A 75 4.35 0.04 4.17
C ALA A 75 2.85 0.01 3.90
N TYR A 76 2.06 0.19 4.97
CA TYR A 76 0.65 0.50 4.84
C TYR A 76 0.23 1.58 5.83
N PHE A 77 -0.80 2.30 5.43
CA PHE A 77 -1.38 3.39 6.19
C PHE A 77 -2.89 3.22 6.21
N ILE A 78 -3.50 3.41 7.36
CA ILE A 78 -4.95 3.35 7.52
C ILE A 78 -5.43 4.77 7.83
N LEU A 79 -6.31 5.27 6.97
CA LEU A 79 -6.92 6.59 7.10
C LEU A 79 -8.41 6.42 7.47
N ASP A 80 -8.95 7.35 8.25
CA ASP A 80 -10.40 7.47 8.44
C ASP A 80 -11.06 8.19 7.25
N LYS A 81 -12.40 8.31 7.29
CA LYS A 81 -13.19 8.98 6.24
C LYS A 81 -12.89 10.47 6.08
N ASN A 82 -12.25 11.10 7.06
CA ASN A 82 -11.83 12.50 7.01
C ASN A 82 -10.40 12.65 6.47
N GLY A 83 -9.74 11.56 6.08
CA GLY A 83 -8.37 11.55 5.62
C GLY A 83 -7.32 11.61 6.74
N THR A 84 -7.72 11.39 8.00
CA THR A 84 -6.78 11.37 9.13
C THR A 84 -6.14 10.00 9.27
N VAL A 85 -4.81 9.95 9.33
CA VAL A 85 -4.06 8.72 9.57
C VAL A 85 -4.35 8.19 10.98
N LYS A 86 -4.87 6.97 11.08
CA LYS A 86 -5.14 6.26 12.33
C LYS A 86 -4.09 5.21 12.66
N PHE A 87 -3.39 4.71 11.65
CA PHE A 87 -2.35 3.71 11.83
C PHE A 87 -1.31 3.79 10.72
N THR A 88 -0.05 3.56 11.07
CA THR A 88 1.07 3.47 10.12
C THR A 88 1.88 2.24 10.45
N LYS A 89 2.34 1.54 9.41
CA LYS A 89 3.39 0.54 9.53
C LYS A 89 4.31 0.62 8.33
N VAL A 90 5.58 0.80 8.61
CA VAL A 90 6.67 0.70 7.65
C VAL A 90 7.46 -0.54 8.01
N MET A 91 7.68 -1.43 7.05
CA MET A 91 8.40 -2.68 7.30
C MET A 91 9.90 -2.42 7.40
N ASP A 92 10.55 -3.05 8.38
CA ASP A 92 12.01 -2.97 8.56
C ASP A 92 12.74 -3.69 7.41
N ASN A 93 12.24 -4.85 7.01
CA ASN A 93 12.78 -5.65 5.93
C ASN A 93 11.95 -5.46 4.64
N PRO A 94 12.55 -4.95 3.54
CA PRO A 94 11.84 -4.76 2.27
C PRO A 94 11.43 -6.05 1.57
N LEU A 95 11.89 -7.22 2.05
CA LEU A 95 11.48 -8.53 1.53
C LEU A 95 10.22 -9.07 2.20
N ASP A 96 9.84 -8.53 3.36
CA ASP A 96 8.66 -8.99 4.09
C ASP A 96 7.40 -8.46 3.40
N LEU A 97 6.49 -9.37 3.07
CA LEU A 97 5.24 -9.00 2.42
C LEU A 97 4.24 -8.47 3.43
N LEU A 98 3.38 -7.56 2.97
CA LEU A 98 2.22 -7.12 3.72
C LEU A 98 1.17 -8.25 3.80
N ASP A 99 0.57 -8.42 4.98
CA ASP A 99 -0.52 -9.38 5.20
C ASP A 99 -1.87 -8.67 5.28
N ALA A 100 -2.77 -8.99 4.36
CA ALA A 100 -4.12 -8.42 4.33
C ALA A 100 -4.92 -8.70 5.63
N ASN A 101 -4.72 -9.85 6.28
CA ASN A 101 -5.38 -10.17 7.54
C ASN A 101 -4.90 -9.26 8.67
N GLU A 102 -3.61 -8.92 8.68
CA GLU A 102 -3.06 -7.94 9.62
C GLU A 102 -3.71 -6.57 9.41
N VAL A 103 -3.79 -6.10 8.16
CA VAL A 103 -4.41 -4.80 7.85
C VAL A 103 -5.89 -4.79 8.24
N LEU A 104 -6.65 -5.85 7.93
CA LEU A 104 -8.06 -5.98 8.34
C LEU A 104 -8.24 -5.93 9.86
N ARG A 105 -7.32 -6.55 10.62
CA ARG A 105 -7.31 -6.47 12.08
C ARG A 105 -7.04 -5.04 12.55
N GLN A 106 -6.02 -4.39 11.98
CA GLN A 106 -5.67 -3.02 12.34
C GLN A 106 -6.78 -2.01 12.03
N ILE A 107 -7.54 -2.17 10.93
CA ILE A 107 -8.70 -1.30 10.64
C ILE A 107 -9.73 -1.34 11.76
N LYS A 108 -9.98 -2.53 12.33
CA LYS A 108 -10.94 -2.71 13.44
C LYS A 108 -10.40 -2.13 14.75
N GLU A 109 -9.10 -2.28 15.01
CA GLU A 109 -8.45 -1.80 16.23
C GLU A 109 -8.23 -0.28 16.23
N SER A 110 -7.97 0.33 15.05
CA SER A 110 -7.62 1.75 14.94
C SER A 110 -8.82 2.71 14.99
N GLY A 111 -10.05 2.18 15.05
CA GLY A 111 -11.28 2.98 15.01
C GLY A 111 -11.51 3.70 13.68
N ALA A 112 -10.78 3.35 12.60
CA ALA A 112 -10.91 4.01 11.31
C ALA A 112 -12.24 3.72 10.60
N ALA A 113 -12.89 2.60 10.94
CA ALA A 113 -14.19 2.21 10.37
C ALA A 113 -15.40 2.94 11.00
N SER A 114 -15.19 3.65 12.12
CA SER A 114 -16.22 4.39 12.85
C SER A 114 -16.81 5.56 12.05
#